data_AF-A0AAV5RED4-F1
#
_entry.id   AF-A0AAV5RED4-F1
#
_cell.length_a   1.000
_cell.length_b   1.000
_cell.length_c   1.000
_cell.angle_alpha   90.00
_cell.angle_beta   90.00
_cell.angle_gamma   90.00
#
_symmetry.space_group_name_H-M   'P 1'
#
loop_
_entity.id
_entity.type
_entity.pdbx_description
1 polymer ?
#
loop_
_entity_poly.entity_id
_entity_poly.type
_entity_poly.pdbx_seq_one_letter_code
_entity_poly.pdbx_strand_id
1 'polypeptide(L)'
;MRLILSKFEDPFINLALETCLFRALEPPQKLLFIYFNDPCIVIGRNQNPFKECRVSPNIPLLRRFSGGGTVVHDQGVANLSLQTPRTEFDRTFLLNCLIDSFPKLKMTMSSRFDVFYDKRKVCGSASRIERDKAYHHATFLLHGDLKQIRTWLYPKPRQGKIIDSLGTDSVRASITNTAIGRQKFLEAFTEHLKLKVPELELQTTSPQWLTPEVEEEVKTLKSWEHTFGKTPKFKMELEGSVIEVDKGMIVNGPEVLVGKRMPLFANNPEVLPELKDFPLCYTTRSETELELERARVEAKAQKKNENKNKNKNKNKNKNKNKNKK
;
A
#
# COMPACT_ATOMS: atom_id res chain seq x y z
N MET A 1 16.72 17.10 -1.21
CA MET A 1 15.71 16.00 -1.40
C MET A 1 14.79 15.98 -0.20
N ARG A 2 13.49 15.78 -0.38
CA ARG A 2 12.55 15.67 0.75
C ARG A 2 12.30 14.21 1.13
N LEU A 3 12.34 13.90 2.43
CA LEU A 3 11.88 12.65 3.01
C LEU A 3 10.63 12.93 3.84
N ILE A 4 9.48 12.40 3.41
CA ILE A 4 8.20 12.56 4.09
C ILE A 4 7.81 11.23 4.74
N LEU A 5 7.59 11.25 6.06
CA LEU A 5 7.08 10.09 6.80
C LEU A 5 5.60 10.27 7.10
N SER A 6 4.75 9.38 6.60
CA SER A 6 3.33 9.40 6.91
C SER A 6 3.06 9.06 8.38
N LYS A 7 2.16 9.84 9.00
CA LYS A 7 1.54 9.54 10.29
C LYS A 7 0.20 8.82 10.17
N PHE A 8 -0.35 8.78 8.96
CA PHE A 8 -1.57 8.05 8.66
C PHE A 8 -1.28 6.56 8.52
N GLU A 9 -2.22 5.75 8.97
CA GLU A 9 -2.16 4.29 8.84
C GLU A 9 -3.26 3.75 7.90
N ASP A 10 -4.23 4.58 7.49
CA ASP A 10 -5.21 4.18 6.48
C ASP A 10 -4.56 4.04 5.08
N PRO A 11 -4.75 2.88 4.41
CA PRO A 11 -4.14 2.60 3.12
C PRO A 11 -4.68 3.48 1.97
N PHE A 12 -5.95 3.90 2.02
CA PHE A 12 -6.52 4.79 1.00
C PHE A 12 -5.90 6.18 1.13
N ILE A 13 -5.75 6.69 2.35
CA ILE A 13 -5.09 7.98 2.60
C ILE A 13 -3.64 7.93 2.14
N ASN A 14 -2.87 6.91 2.51
CA ASN A 14 -1.46 6.83 2.14
C ASN A 14 -1.27 6.70 0.61
N LEU A 15 -2.10 5.92 -0.07
CA LEU A 15 -2.01 5.77 -1.53
C LEU A 15 -2.50 7.03 -2.26
N ALA A 16 -3.50 7.73 -1.71
CA ALA A 16 -3.93 9.05 -2.19
C ALA A 16 -2.80 10.07 -2.04
N LEU A 17 -2.15 10.13 -0.88
CA LEU A 17 -1.00 11.00 -0.64
C LEU A 17 0.16 10.71 -1.59
N GLU A 18 0.52 9.44 -1.81
CA GLU A 18 1.54 9.06 -2.81
C GLU A 18 1.21 9.68 -4.18
N THR A 19 -0.05 9.58 -4.60
CA THR A 19 -0.55 10.05 -5.89
C THR A 19 -0.58 11.58 -5.96
N CYS A 20 -1.11 12.25 -4.93
CA CYS A 20 -1.18 13.72 -4.87
C CYS A 20 0.22 14.35 -4.80
N LEU A 21 1.14 13.78 -4.02
CA LEU A 21 2.53 14.23 -3.98
C LEU A 21 3.22 14.09 -5.33
N PHE A 22 2.95 13.00 -6.04
CA PHE A 22 3.49 12.78 -7.38
C PHE A 22 2.93 13.78 -8.40
N ARG A 23 1.62 14.05 -8.35
CA ARG A 23 0.98 15.04 -9.22
C ARG A 23 1.48 16.46 -8.94
N ALA A 24 1.64 16.85 -7.67
CA ALA A 24 2.08 18.18 -7.25
C ALA A 24 3.59 18.43 -7.40
N LEU A 25 4.33 17.48 -7.97
CA LEU A 25 5.78 17.56 -8.15
C LEU A 25 6.17 18.50 -9.31
N GLU A 26 5.90 19.81 -9.14
CA GLU A 26 6.15 20.86 -10.13
C GLU A 26 6.91 22.06 -9.49
N PRO A 27 8.16 22.36 -9.92
CA PRO A 27 8.97 21.57 -10.85
C PRO A 27 9.31 20.18 -10.26
N PRO A 28 9.56 19.16 -11.09
CA PRO A 28 9.97 17.84 -10.62
C PRO A 28 11.19 17.90 -9.70
N GLN A 29 11.08 17.33 -8.50
CA GLN A 29 12.16 17.25 -7.50
C GLN A 29 12.21 15.86 -6.87
N LYS A 30 13.35 15.46 -6.31
CA LYS A 30 13.44 14.18 -5.57
C LYS A 30 12.65 14.24 -4.25
N LEU A 31 11.68 13.35 -4.12
CA LEU A 31 10.86 13.16 -2.94
C LEU A 31 10.78 11.68 -2.61
N LEU A 32 11.00 11.33 -1.34
CA LEU A 32 10.80 9.99 -0.83
C LEU A 32 9.69 10.01 0.21
N PHE A 33 8.62 9.26 -0.04
CA PHE A 33 7.51 9.09 0.87
C PHE A 33 7.56 7.70 1.51
N ILE A 34 7.58 7.63 2.84
CA ILE A 34 7.55 6.37 3.59
C ILE A 34 6.27 6.27 4.42
N TYR A 35 5.57 5.16 4.31
CA TYR A 35 4.31 4.92 5.01
C TYR A 35 4.13 3.45 5.42
N PHE A 36 3.25 3.25 6.41
CA PHE A 36 2.84 1.95 6.93
C PHE A 36 1.32 1.93 6.95
N ASN A 37 0.73 0.81 6.56
CA ASN A 37 -0.71 0.70 6.44
C ASN A 37 -1.28 -0.28 7.46
N ASP A 38 -2.51 -0.02 7.88
CA ASP A 38 -3.37 -1.04 8.42
C ASP A 38 -3.61 -2.14 7.36
N PRO A 39 -3.92 -3.39 7.77
CA PRO A 39 -3.95 -4.53 6.86
C PRO A 39 -4.79 -4.32 5.59
N CYS A 40 -4.17 -4.47 4.43
CA CYS A 40 -4.84 -4.34 3.13
C CYS A 40 -4.18 -5.13 2.01
N ILE A 41 -4.90 -5.32 0.91
CA ILE A 41 -4.37 -5.84 -0.36
C ILE A 41 -4.20 -4.68 -1.33
N VAL A 42 -3.05 -4.60 -2.00
CA VAL A 42 -2.80 -3.63 -3.07
C VAL A 42 -2.45 -4.35 -4.37
N ILE A 43 -3.35 -4.27 -5.34
CA ILE A 43 -3.20 -4.86 -6.68
C ILE A 43 -2.57 -3.87 -7.66
N GLY A 44 -1.83 -4.37 -8.64
CA GLY A 44 -1.27 -3.55 -9.72
C GLY A 44 -2.34 -3.03 -10.69
N ARG A 45 -2.00 -1.96 -11.41
CA ARG A 45 -2.91 -1.25 -12.34
C ARG A 45 -3.68 -2.16 -13.30
N ASN A 46 -3.01 -3.16 -13.88
CA ASN A 46 -3.57 -4.03 -14.92
C ASN A 46 -3.86 -5.46 -14.41
N GLN A 47 -4.03 -5.66 -13.11
CA GLN A 47 -4.27 -6.98 -12.54
C GLN A 47 -5.76 -7.32 -12.43
N ASN A 48 -6.05 -8.62 -12.43
CA ASN A 48 -7.36 -9.16 -12.12
C ASN A 48 -7.44 -9.55 -10.64
N PRO A 49 -8.16 -8.81 -9.78
CA PRO A 49 -8.20 -9.10 -8.34
C PRO A 49 -8.74 -10.50 -8.02
N PHE A 50 -9.62 -11.05 -8.84
CA PHE A 50 -10.22 -12.37 -8.66
C PHE A 50 -9.23 -13.52 -8.93
N LYS A 51 -8.21 -13.26 -9.75
CA LYS A 51 -7.10 -14.20 -10.01
C LYS A 51 -5.98 -14.07 -8.98
N GLU A 52 -5.78 -12.86 -8.46
CA GLU A 52 -4.57 -12.53 -7.73
C GLU A 52 -4.71 -12.62 -6.21
N CYS A 53 -5.93 -12.49 -5.68
CA CYS A 53 -6.12 -12.37 -4.24
C CYS A 53 -7.52 -12.77 -3.77
N ARG A 54 -7.71 -12.79 -2.46
CA ARG A 54 -9.01 -12.98 -1.83
C ARG A 54 -9.80 -11.66 -1.84
N VAL A 55 -10.72 -11.54 -2.78
CA VAL A 55 -11.71 -10.46 -2.79
C VAL A 55 -12.75 -10.73 -1.71
N SER A 56 -12.88 -9.82 -0.75
CA SER A 56 -13.79 -9.94 0.39
C SER A 56 -14.14 -8.54 0.89
N PRO A 57 -15.38 -8.29 1.32
CA PRO A 57 -15.78 -6.97 1.80
C PRO A 57 -15.07 -6.57 3.10
N ASN A 58 -14.65 -7.54 3.92
CA ASN A 58 -13.91 -7.29 5.15
C ASN A 58 -12.39 -7.10 4.94
N ILE A 59 -11.90 -7.12 3.70
CA ILE A 59 -10.48 -6.93 3.39
C ILE A 59 -10.36 -5.70 2.49
N PRO A 60 -9.73 -4.61 2.96
CA PRO A 60 -9.47 -3.45 2.12
C PRO A 60 -8.64 -3.85 0.90
N LEU A 61 -9.17 -3.55 -0.29
CA LEU A 61 -8.56 -3.85 -1.58
C LEU A 61 -8.41 -2.55 -2.37
N LEU A 62 -7.18 -2.23 -2.76
CA LEU A 62 -6.85 -1.01 -3.48
C LEU A 62 -6.15 -1.33 -4.79
N ARG A 63 -6.52 -0.64 -5.87
CA ARG A 63 -5.76 -0.64 -7.12
C ARG A 63 -4.80 0.53 -7.16
N ARG A 64 -3.50 0.28 -7.23
CA ARG A 64 -2.49 1.35 -7.38
C ARG A 64 -2.33 1.78 -8.83
N PHE A 65 -1.69 2.94 -9.03
CA PHE A 65 -1.47 3.52 -10.35
C PHE A 65 -0.25 2.97 -11.10
N SER A 66 0.66 2.29 -10.42
CA SER A 66 1.80 1.58 -11.01
C SER A 66 1.43 0.16 -11.46
N GLY A 67 2.26 -0.42 -12.33
CA GLY A 67 2.16 -1.84 -12.70
C GLY A 67 2.65 -2.77 -11.59
N GLY A 68 3.00 -4.00 -11.96
CA GLY A 68 3.54 -5.03 -11.04
C GLY A 68 2.46 -5.93 -10.41
N GLY A 69 2.89 -6.81 -9.51
CA GLY A 69 2.06 -7.84 -8.88
C GLY A 69 1.27 -7.37 -7.64
N THR A 70 0.50 -8.27 -7.05
CA THR A 70 -0.31 -7.98 -5.86
C THR A 70 0.52 -8.16 -4.60
N VAL A 71 0.37 -7.23 -3.66
CA VAL A 71 1.06 -7.25 -2.36
C VAL A 71 0.03 -7.08 -1.23
N VAL A 72 0.40 -7.53 -0.04
CA VAL A 72 -0.37 -7.32 1.19
C VAL A 72 0.46 -6.43 2.09
N HIS A 73 -0.17 -5.39 2.63
CA HIS A 73 0.45 -4.49 3.60
C HIS A 73 -0.11 -4.78 4.99
N ASP A 74 0.70 -4.50 5.99
CA ASP A 74 0.33 -4.36 7.40
C ASP A 74 1.35 -3.42 8.08
N GLN A 75 1.26 -3.27 9.40
CA GLN A 75 2.16 -2.42 10.18
C GLN A 75 3.63 -2.92 10.22
N GLY A 76 3.87 -4.18 9.85
CA GLY A 76 5.18 -4.80 9.70
C GLY A 76 5.74 -4.77 8.27
N VAL A 77 5.06 -4.10 7.32
CA VAL A 77 5.54 -3.85 5.96
C VAL A 77 5.79 -2.37 5.74
N ALA A 78 7.05 -1.98 5.52
CA ALA A 78 7.39 -0.62 5.15
C ALA A 78 7.12 -0.39 3.66
N ASN A 79 6.45 0.71 3.33
CA ASN A 79 6.20 1.12 1.95
C ASN A 79 6.98 2.40 1.68
N LEU A 80 7.75 2.42 0.59
CA LEU A 80 8.63 3.51 0.22
C LEU A 80 8.35 3.91 -1.22
N SER A 81 8.19 5.20 -1.50
CA SER A 81 7.93 5.73 -2.84
C SER A 81 8.92 6.84 -3.15
N LEU A 82 9.89 6.55 -4.02
CA LEU A 82 10.85 7.52 -4.52
C LEU A 82 10.32 8.12 -5.82
N GLN A 83 10.00 9.41 -5.77
CA GLN A 83 9.51 10.21 -6.87
C GLN A 83 10.64 11.12 -7.36
N THR A 84 10.86 11.17 -8.67
CA THR A 84 11.98 11.89 -9.28
C THR A 84 11.55 12.56 -10.58
N PRO A 85 12.30 13.58 -11.05
CA PRO A 85 12.33 13.90 -12.48
C PRO A 85 12.62 12.63 -13.28
N ARG A 86 12.05 12.52 -14.48
CA ARG A 86 12.27 11.36 -15.36
C ARG A 86 13.74 11.21 -15.75
N THR A 87 14.47 12.31 -15.90
CA THR A 87 15.91 12.35 -16.21
C THR A 87 16.77 11.73 -15.11
N GLU A 88 16.26 11.67 -13.88
CA GLU A 88 16.97 11.13 -12.71
C GLU A 88 16.39 9.79 -12.26
N PHE A 89 15.49 9.19 -13.04
CA PHE A 89 14.81 7.96 -12.68
C PHE A 89 15.77 6.77 -12.72
N ASP A 90 16.06 6.22 -11.54
CA ASP A 90 16.85 5.01 -11.35
C ASP A 90 16.11 4.05 -10.41
N ARG A 91 15.81 2.85 -10.92
CA ARG A 91 15.12 1.79 -10.14
C ARG A 91 16.01 1.18 -9.07
N THR A 92 17.33 1.34 -9.18
CA THR A 92 18.28 0.72 -8.25
C THR A 92 18.54 1.59 -7.03
N PHE A 93 18.50 2.93 -7.16
CA PHE A 93 18.83 3.87 -6.09
C PHE A 93 18.12 3.54 -4.76
N LEU A 94 16.78 3.45 -4.76
CA LEU A 94 16.00 3.20 -3.54
C LEU A 94 16.38 1.85 -2.91
N LEU A 95 16.53 0.82 -3.74
CA LEU A 95 16.81 -0.55 -3.28
C LEU A 95 18.24 -0.68 -2.75
N ASN A 96 19.21 -0.01 -3.37
CA ASN A 96 20.58 0.07 -2.88
C ASN A 96 20.63 0.81 -1.54
N CYS A 97 19.92 1.92 -1.38
CA CYS A 97 19.81 2.59 -0.08
C CYS A 97 19.21 1.66 1.00
N LEU A 98 18.21 0.84 0.67
CA LEU A 98 17.64 -0.15 1.60
C LEU A 98 18.68 -1.22 1.97
N ILE A 99 19.41 -1.76 0.99
CA ILE A 99 20.43 -2.78 1.21
C ILE A 99 21.57 -2.24 2.09
N ASP A 100 22.12 -1.09 1.71
CA ASP A 100 23.27 -0.47 2.35
C ASP A 100 22.96 0.05 3.77
N SER A 101 21.68 0.28 4.10
CA SER A 101 21.25 0.64 5.45
C SER A 101 21.36 -0.51 6.45
N PHE A 102 21.42 -1.76 5.97
CA PHE A 102 21.45 -2.95 6.83
C PHE A 102 22.55 -3.93 6.39
N PRO A 103 23.84 -3.54 6.45
CA PRO A 103 24.94 -4.34 5.90
C PRO A 103 25.13 -5.70 6.58
N LYS A 104 24.57 -5.90 7.78
CA LYS A 104 24.56 -7.20 8.47
C LYS A 104 23.59 -8.21 7.84
N LEU A 105 22.59 -7.74 7.11
CA LEU A 105 21.69 -8.58 6.33
C LEU A 105 22.29 -8.69 4.92
N LYS A 106 22.84 -9.85 4.57
CA LYS A 106 23.38 -10.13 3.23
C LYS A 106 22.23 -10.19 2.21
N MET A 107 21.79 -9.02 1.78
CA MET A 107 20.69 -8.85 0.83
C MET A 107 21.22 -8.72 -0.59
N THR A 108 20.48 -9.28 -1.55
CA THR A 108 20.83 -9.22 -2.97
C THR A 108 19.64 -8.76 -3.80
N MET A 109 19.89 -7.86 -4.74
CA MET A 109 18.90 -7.43 -5.73
C MET A 109 18.94 -8.34 -6.96
N SER A 110 17.75 -8.74 -7.44
CA SER A 110 17.60 -9.48 -8.70
C SER A 110 17.49 -8.54 -9.91
N SER A 111 17.59 -9.09 -11.12
CA SER A 111 17.39 -8.34 -12.38
C SER A 111 15.99 -7.72 -12.52
N ARG A 112 15.01 -8.18 -11.73
CA ARG A 112 13.65 -7.62 -11.69
C ARG A 112 13.44 -6.60 -10.57
N PHE A 113 14.51 -6.17 -9.91
CA PHE A 113 14.45 -5.18 -8.82
C PHE A 113 13.64 -5.67 -7.59
N ASP A 114 13.67 -6.99 -7.37
CA ASP A 114 13.28 -7.61 -6.09
C ASP A 114 14.52 -7.80 -5.21
N VAL A 115 14.40 -7.59 -3.90
CA VAL A 115 15.49 -7.83 -2.94
C VAL A 115 15.22 -9.09 -2.13
N PHE A 116 16.26 -9.91 -1.99
CA PHE A 116 16.24 -11.19 -1.31
C PHE A 116 17.15 -11.19 -0.10
N TYR A 117 16.70 -11.83 0.98
CA TYR A 117 17.49 -12.17 2.16
C TYR A 117 17.35 -13.67 2.37
N ASP A 118 18.46 -14.40 2.48
CA ASP A 118 18.45 -15.86 2.65
C ASP A 118 17.59 -16.57 1.57
N LYS A 119 17.83 -16.21 0.31
CA LYS A 119 17.11 -16.69 -0.90
C LYS A 119 15.60 -16.46 -0.92
N ARG A 120 15.05 -15.74 0.07
CA ARG A 120 13.62 -15.40 0.18
C ARG A 120 13.43 -13.91 -0.04
N LYS A 121 12.39 -13.56 -0.80
CA LYS A 121 12.06 -12.19 -1.14
C LYS A 121 11.67 -11.43 0.13
N VAL A 122 12.34 -10.31 0.37
CA VAL A 122 12.02 -9.35 1.45
C VAL A 122 11.54 -8.02 0.89
N CYS A 123 11.80 -7.74 -0.39
CA CYS A 123 11.37 -6.52 -1.05
C CYS A 123 10.81 -6.81 -2.43
N GLY A 124 9.65 -6.22 -2.74
CA GLY A 124 9.10 -6.17 -4.09
C GLY A 124 8.85 -4.73 -4.50
N SER A 125 9.12 -4.41 -5.77
CA SER A 125 9.03 -3.05 -6.28
C SER A 125 8.21 -2.94 -7.56
N ALA A 126 7.76 -1.72 -7.85
CA ALA A 126 7.10 -1.37 -9.09
C ALA A 126 7.36 0.10 -9.42
N SER A 127 7.10 0.47 -10.67
CA SER A 127 7.34 1.84 -11.14
C SER A 127 6.21 2.35 -12.00
N ARG A 128 6.12 3.68 -12.06
CA ARG A 128 5.32 4.42 -13.02
C ARG A 128 6.20 5.52 -13.59
N ILE A 129 6.20 5.64 -14.92
CA ILE A 129 6.99 6.64 -15.64
C ILE A 129 5.99 7.46 -16.46
N GLU A 130 6.00 8.78 -16.28
CA GLU A 130 5.22 9.74 -17.05
C GLU A 130 6.15 10.56 -17.95
N ARG A 131 5.67 11.67 -18.51
CA ARG A 131 6.43 12.44 -19.52
C ARG A 131 7.71 13.05 -18.91
N ASP A 132 7.59 13.65 -17.75
CA ASP A 132 8.55 14.54 -17.08
C ASP A 132 8.98 14.05 -15.70
N LYS A 133 8.17 13.20 -15.07
CA LYS A 133 8.44 12.60 -13.75
C LYS A 133 8.19 11.10 -13.74
N ALA A 134 8.75 10.44 -12.74
CA ALA A 134 8.57 9.02 -12.50
C ALA A 134 8.60 8.72 -11.01
N TYR A 135 8.04 7.59 -10.61
CA TYR A 135 8.28 7.04 -9.28
C TYR A 135 8.62 5.56 -9.32
N HIS A 136 9.47 5.16 -8.37
CA HIS A 136 9.77 3.78 -8.03
C HIS A 136 9.37 3.57 -6.58
N HIS A 137 8.45 2.64 -6.35
CA HIS A 137 8.04 2.29 -5.00
C HIS A 137 8.35 0.84 -4.67
N ALA A 138 8.53 0.58 -3.39
CA ALA A 138 8.98 -0.69 -2.86
C ALA A 138 8.25 -1.00 -1.55
N THR A 139 7.92 -2.27 -1.38
CA THR A 139 7.48 -2.83 -0.10
C THR A 139 8.67 -3.55 0.53
N PHE A 140 8.88 -3.43 1.84
CA PHE A 140 9.99 -4.06 2.54
C PHE A 140 9.49 -4.76 3.81
N LEU A 141 9.68 -6.08 3.86
CA LEU A 141 9.18 -6.96 4.92
C LEU A 141 10.05 -6.85 6.17
N LEU A 142 9.55 -6.12 7.17
CA LEU A 142 10.19 -5.95 8.45
C LEU A 142 9.86 -7.12 9.39
N HIS A 143 8.58 -7.22 9.75
CA HIS A 143 8.02 -8.21 10.67
C HIS A 143 6.52 -8.43 10.39
N GLY A 144 6.11 -8.34 9.12
CA GLY A 144 4.70 -8.50 8.72
C GLY A 144 4.17 -9.91 8.94
N ASP A 145 2.85 -10.05 8.99
CA ASP A 145 2.15 -11.32 9.17
C ASP A 145 2.21 -12.15 7.88
N LEU A 146 3.27 -12.94 7.74
CA LEU A 146 3.48 -13.80 6.58
C LEU A 146 2.34 -14.82 6.39
N LYS A 147 1.61 -15.19 7.45
CA LYS A 147 0.46 -16.11 7.35
C LYS A 147 -0.74 -15.38 6.73
N GLN A 148 -1.03 -14.16 7.17
CA GLN A 148 -2.05 -13.31 6.56
C GLN A 148 -1.73 -13.04 5.09
N ILE A 149 -0.50 -12.62 4.77
CA ILE A 149 -0.05 -12.36 3.40
C ILE A 149 -0.32 -13.58 2.51
N ARG A 150 0.13 -14.78 2.92
CA ARG A 150 -0.09 -16.02 2.16
C ARG A 150 -1.59 -16.34 2.02
N THR A 151 -2.38 -16.10 3.06
CA THR A 151 -3.82 -16.39 3.05
C THR A 151 -4.59 -15.45 2.12
N TRP A 152 -4.20 -14.18 2.05
CA TRP A 152 -4.89 -13.16 1.25
C TRP A 152 -4.44 -13.15 -0.21
N LEU A 153 -3.19 -13.52 -0.50
CA LEU A 153 -2.69 -13.71 -1.86
C LEU A 153 -3.05 -15.07 -2.47
N TYR A 154 -3.69 -15.96 -1.70
CA TYR A 154 -4.21 -17.21 -2.23
C TYR A 154 -5.69 -17.01 -2.62
N PRO A 155 -6.01 -16.88 -3.92
CA PRO A 155 -7.40 -16.82 -4.35
C PRO A 155 -8.06 -18.15 -3.98
N LYS A 156 -9.01 -18.14 -3.06
CA LYS A 156 -9.90 -19.29 -2.92
C LYS A 156 -10.87 -19.26 -4.10
N PRO A 157 -11.18 -20.39 -4.75
CA PRO A 157 -12.13 -20.47 -5.89
C PRO A 157 -13.58 -20.16 -5.50
N ARG A 158 -13.83 -19.51 -4.35
CA ARG A 158 -15.16 -19.23 -3.80
C ARG A 158 -16.00 -18.32 -4.68
N GLN A 159 -15.38 -17.52 -5.54
CA GLN A 159 -16.11 -16.66 -6.48
C GLN A 159 -16.17 -17.26 -7.89
N GLY A 160 -15.70 -18.50 -8.07
CA GLY A 160 -15.52 -19.10 -9.38
C GLY A 160 -14.05 -19.24 -9.79
N LYS A 161 -13.83 -19.92 -10.91
CA LYS A 161 -12.50 -20.20 -11.46
C LYS A 161 -12.24 -19.31 -12.66
N ILE A 162 -11.15 -18.54 -12.64
CA ILE A 162 -10.73 -17.76 -13.81
C ILE A 162 -10.27 -18.73 -14.90
N ILE A 163 -10.90 -18.64 -16.08
CA ILE A 163 -10.61 -19.49 -17.24
C ILE A 163 -9.63 -18.76 -18.16
N ASP A 164 -9.87 -17.48 -18.39
CA ASP A 164 -9.06 -16.62 -19.26
C ASP A 164 -9.02 -15.21 -18.69
N SER A 165 -7.89 -14.52 -18.80
CA SER A 165 -7.75 -13.15 -18.33
C SER A 165 -6.59 -12.44 -19.03
N LEU A 166 -6.86 -11.23 -19.52
CA LEU A 166 -5.85 -10.34 -20.10
C LEU A 166 -5.04 -9.56 -19.04
N GLY A 167 -5.22 -9.90 -17.76
CA GLY A 167 -4.54 -9.25 -16.64
C GLY A 167 -3.08 -9.64 -16.50
N THR A 168 -2.28 -8.75 -15.91
CA THR A 168 -0.89 -9.07 -15.53
C THR A 168 -0.87 -9.96 -14.29
N ASP A 169 -0.22 -11.11 -14.39
CA ASP A 169 -0.09 -12.06 -13.29
C ASP A 169 1.02 -11.67 -12.30
N SER A 170 0.83 -11.96 -11.02
CA SER A 170 1.92 -11.86 -10.04
C SER A 170 2.94 -12.97 -10.24
N VAL A 171 4.22 -12.60 -10.15
CA VAL A 171 5.30 -13.58 -9.99
C VAL A 171 5.37 -14.00 -8.52
N ARG A 172 5.00 -15.25 -8.24
CA ARG A 172 5.09 -15.80 -6.88
C ARG A 172 6.55 -16.00 -6.48
N ALA A 173 6.87 -15.64 -5.25
CA ALA A 173 8.17 -15.86 -4.63
C ALA A 173 7.99 -16.28 -3.18
N SER A 174 8.92 -17.11 -2.67
CA SER A 174 8.99 -17.39 -1.23
C SER A 174 9.42 -16.12 -0.51
N ILE A 175 8.69 -15.74 0.54
CA ILE A 175 8.93 -14.51 1.30
C ILE A 175 9.43 -14.79 2.72
N THR A 176 10.19 -13.85 3.27
CA THR A 176 10.59 -13.84 4.69
C THR A 176 10.58 -12.42 5.24
N ASN A 177 10.63 -12.30 6.56
CA ASN A 177 10.87 -11.03 7.25
C ASN A 177 12.37 -10.82 7.49
N THR A 178 12.78 -9.56 7.53
CA THR A 178 14.13 -9.14 7.96
C THR A 178 14.30 -9.11 9.49
N ALA A 179 13.19 -9.21 10.23
CA ALA A 179 13.12 -9.09 11.69
C ALA A 179 13.60 -7.74 12.24
N ILE A 180 13.58 -6.69 11.43
CA ILE A 180 13.90 -5.32 11.86
C ILE A 180 12.64 -4.68 12.47
N GLY A 181 12.78 -4.02 13.62
CA GLY A 181 11.68 -3.23 14.21
C GLY A 181 11.47 -1.91 13.45
N ARG A 182 10.22 -1.44 13.34
CA ARG A 182 9.83 -0.21 12.60
C ARG A 182 10.69 1.01 12.96
N GLN A 183 10.94 1.23 14.25
CA GLN A 183 11.74 2.37 14.71
C GLN A 183 13.21 2.25 14.25
N LYS A 184 13.82 1.08 14.43
CA LYS A 184 15.19 0.79 14.01
C LYS A 184 15.35 0.89 12.49
N PHE A 185 14.34 0.47 11.73
CA PHE A 185 14.30 0.64 10.29
C PHE A 185 14.36 2.12 9.91
N LEU A 186 13.45 2.94 10.45
CA LEU A 186 13.36 4.36 10.14
C LEU A 186 14.65 5.11 10.54
N GLU A 187 15.24 4.79 11.69
CA GLU A 187 16.50 5.39 12.15
C GLU A 187 17.65 5.07 11.19
N ALA A 188 17.96 3.78 10.99
CA ALA A 188 19.09 3.36 10.17
C ALA A 188 18.95 3.82 8.71
N PHE A 189 17.75 3.71 8.14
CA PHE A 189 17.51 4.13 6.76
C PHE A 189 17.61 5.65 6.59
N THR A 190 17.10 6.42 7.55
CA THR A 190 17.22 7.90 7.51
C THR A 190 18.67 8.34 7.69
N GLU A 191 19.43 7.69 8.58
CA GLU A 191 20.86 7.96 8.76
C GLU A 191 21.66 7.68 7.48
N HIS A 192 21.42 6.53 6.84
CA HIS A 192 22.06 6.19 5.58
C HIS A 192 21.71 7.20 4.47
N LEU A 193 20.44 7.60 4.36
CA LEU A 193 20.03 8.60 3.38
C LEU A 193 20.67 9.97 3.59
N LYS A 194 20.86 10.42 4.84
CA LYS A 194 21.55 11.67 5.14
C LYS A 194 23.00 11.67 4.69
N LEU A 195 23.67 10.52 4.74
CA LEU A 195 25.04 10.38 4.24
C LEU A 195 25.09 10.47 2.71
N LYS A 196 24.11 9.89 2.02
CA LYS A 196 24.01 9.92 0.55
C LYS A 196 23.49 11.25 0.00
N VAL A 197 22.65 11.93 0.77
CA VAL A 197 22.00 13.18 0.39
C VAL A 197 22.15 14.18 1.53
N PRO A 198 23.24 14.98 1.56
CA PRO A 198 23.50 15.92 2.65
C PRO A 198 22.38 16.94 2.90
N GLU A 199 21.70 17.37 1.83
CA GLU A 199 20.54 18.29 1.87
C GLU A 199 19.21 17.52 1.98
N LEU A 200 19.14 16.54 2.88
CA LEU A 200 17.92 15.79 3.14
C LEU A 200 17.01 16.55 4.13
N GLU A 201 15.85 16.96 3.64
CA GLU A 201 14.81 17.60 4.46
C GLU A 201 13.82 16.55 4.96
N LEU A 202 13.79 16.32 6.27
CA LEU A 202 12.84 15.38 6.89
C LEU A 202 11.56 16.10 7.32
N GLN A 203 10.43 15.62 6.82
CA GLN A 203 9.09 16.07 7.19
C GLN A 203 8.22 14.88 7.64
N THR A 204 7.23 15.15 8.50
CA THR A 204 6.18 14.19 8.82
C THR A 204 4.83 14.78 8.43
N THR A 205 3.93 13.95 7.91
CA THR A 205 2.57 14.42 7.61
C THR A 205 1.84 14.84 8.89
N SER A 206 0.87 15.73 8.73
CA SER A 206 -0.03 16.21 9.78
C SER A 206 -1.47 16.17 9.26
N PRO A 207 -2.50 16.34 10.11
CA PRO A 207 -3.89 16.29 9.68
C PRO A 207 -4.24 17.24 8.53
N GLN A 208 -3.52 18.37 8.41
CA GLN A 208 -3.71 19.37 7.35
C GLN A 208 -3.34 18.85 5.95
N TRP A 209 -2.66 17.69 5.86
CA TRP A 209 -2.33 17.05 4.59
C TRP A 209 -3.51 16.33 3.96
N LEU A 210 -4.61 16.16 4.69
CA LEU A 210 -5.89 15.74 4.11
C LEU A 210 -6.56 16.98 3.48
N THR A 211 -6.00 17.42 2.37
CA THR A 211 -6.56 18.50 1.55
C THR A 211 -7.75 17.97 0.74
N PRO A 212 -8.61 18.84 0.18
CA PRO A 212 -9.72 18.41 -0.67
C PRO A 212 -9.27 17.51 -1.84
N GLU A 213 -8.10 17.74 -2.41
CA GLU A 213 -7.54 16.91 -3.48
C GLU A 213 -7.20 15.48 -3.00
N VAL A 214 -6.68 15.35 -1.78
CA VAL A 214 -6.38 14.05 -1.18
C VAL A 214 -7.67 13.32 -0.83
N GLU A 215 -8.68 14.02 -0.30
CA GLU A 215 -9.98 13.43 -0.01
C GLU A 215 -10.70 12.95 -1.27
N GLU A 216 -10.62 13.69 -2.36
CA GLU A 216 -11.17 13.28 -3.66
C GLU A 216 -10.43 12.07 -4.24
N GLU A 217 -9.10 12.03 -4.09
CA GLU A 217 -8.33 10.86 -4.49
C GLU A 217 -8.66 9.63 -3.63
N VAL A 218 -8.92 9.80 -2.32
CA VAL A 218 -9.43 8.73 -1.45
C VAL A 218 -10.79 8.22 -1.95
N LYS A 219 -11.71 9.10 -2.35
CA LYS A 219 -13.01 8.69 -2.94
C LYS A 219 -12.78 7.90 -4.23
N THR A 220 -11.88 8.36 -5.10
CA THR A 220 -11.49 7.65 -6.32
C THR A 220 -10.96 6.26 -6.01
N LEU A 221 -10.02 6.13 -5.07
CA LEU A 221 -9.45 4.83 -4.67
C LEU A 221 -10.48 3.89 -4.04
N LYS A 222 -11.47 4.41 -3.32
CA LYS A 222 -12.59 3.64 -2.75
C LYS A 222 -13.66 3.27 -3.79
N SER A 223 -13.69 3.93 -4.94
CA SER A 223 -14.69 3.70 -5.98
C SER A 223 -14.57 2.29 -6.58
N TRP A 224 -15.72 1.72 -6.94
CA TRP A 224 -15.79 0.44 -7.62
C TRP A 224 -15.17 0.53 -9.02
N GLU A 225 -15.43 1.65 -9.70
CA GLU A 225 -14.96 1.95 -11.05
C GLU A 225 -13.44 1.90 -11.12
N HIS A 226 -12.74 2.43 -10.12
CA HIS A 226 -11.28 2.38 -10.05
C HIS A 226 -10.77 1.00 -9.65
N THR A 227 -11.32 0.40 -8.59
CA THR A 227 -10.80 -0.86 -8.04
C THR A 227 -11.10 -2.06 -8.94
N PHE A 228 -12.34 -2.19 -9.41
CA PHE A 228 -12.82 -3.33 -10.20
C PHE A 228 -13.09 -2.98 -11.65
N GLY A 229 -13.61 -1.78 -11.94
CA GLY A 229 -13.94 -1.35 -13.30
C GLY A 229 -12.73 -1.24 -14.23
N LYS A 230 -11.51 -1.10 -13.68
CA LYS A 230 -10.24 -1.13 -14.43
C LYS A 230 -9.66 -2.53 -14.65
N THR A 231 -10.35 -3.58 -14.24
CA THR A 231 -9.90 -4.96 -14.46
C THR A 231 -9.93 -5.29 -15.95
N PRO A 232 -8.83 -5.76 -16.55
CA PRO A 232 -8.83 -6.21 -17.95
C PRO A 232 -9.85 -7.32 -18.17
N LYS A 233 -10.40 -7.39 -19.39
CA LYS A 233 -11.40 -8.38 -19.78
C LYS A 233 -10.97 -9.80 -19.40
N PHE A 234 -11.91 -10.57 -18.85
CA PHE A 234 -11.66 -11.93 -18.40
C PHE A 234 -12.92 -12.81 -18.49
N LYS A 235 -12.71 -14.13 -18.47
CA LYS A 235 -13.76 -15.14 -18.38
C LYS A 235 -13.59 -15.95 -17.11
N MET A 236 -14.71 -16.31 -16.48
CA MET A 236 -14.69 -17.14 -15.29
C MET A 236 -15.86 -18.12 -15.28
N GLU A 237 -15.61 -19.28 -14.70
CA GLU A 237 -16.62 -20.27 -14.39
C GLU A 237 -17.23 -19.92 -13.03
N LEU A 238 -18.54 -19.68 -13.00
CA LEU A 238 -19.34 -19.40 -11.81
C LEU A 238 -20.53 -20.36 -11.80
N GLU A 239 -20.59 -21.24 -10.79
CA GLU A 239 -21.71 -22.20 -10.60
C GLU A 239 -22.06 -23.00 -11.87
N GLY A 240 -21.05 -23.51 -12.57
CA GLY A 240 -21.23 -24.31 -13.79
C GLY A 240 -21.54 -23.50 -15.06
N SER A 241 -21.68 -22.18 -14.95
CA SER A 241 -21.84 -21.27 -16.08
C SER A 241 -20.54 -20.51 -16.35
N VAL A 242 -20.26 -20.22 -17.62
CA VAL A 242 -19.15 -19.32 -17.99
C VAL A 242 -19.70 -17.91 -18.15
N ILE A 243 -19.13 -16.96 -17.41
CA ILE A 243 -19.40 -15.54 -17.58
C ILE A 243 -18.19 -14.83 -18.20
N GLU A 244 -18.47 -13.80 -18.99
CA GLU A 244 -17.49 -12.87 -19.53
C GLU A 244 -17.67 -11.51 -18.87
N VAL A 245 -16.55 -10.94 -18.40
CA VAL A 245 -16.54 -9.68 -17.66
C VAL A 245 -15.66 -8.69 -18.40
N ASP A 246 -16.21 -7.52 -18.71
CA ASP A 246 -15.48 -6.40 -19.29
C ASP A 246 -15.73 -5.13 -18.49
N LYS A 247 -14.66 -4.40 -18.18
CA LYS A 247 -14.68 -3.20 -17.30
C LYS A 247 -15.43 -3.44 -15.98
N GLY A 248 -15.26 -4.64 -15.42
CA GLY A 248 -15.93 -5.08 -14.19
C GLY A 248 -17.42 -5.44 -14.34
N MET A 249 -18.02 -5.29 -15.52
CA MET A 249 -19.42 -5.63 -15.78
C MET A 249 -19.52 -7.00 -16.44
N ILE A 250 -20.51 -7.79 -16.04
CA ILE A 250 -20.82 -9.06 -16.73
C ILE A 250 -21.49 -8.71 -18.06
N VAL A 251 -20.87 -9.09 -19.17
CA VAL A 251 -21.33 -8.79 -20.53
C VAL A 251 -21.84 -10.02 -21.27
N ASN A 252 -21.54 -11.23 -20.79
CA ASN A 252 -22.04 -12.49 -21.32
C ASN A 252 -22.14 -13.52 -20.19
N GLY A 253 -23.11 -14.44 -20.26
CA GLY A 253 -23.41 -15.42 -19.21
C GLY A 253 -24.92 -15.60 -19.00
N PRO A 254 -25.35 -16.17 -17.87
CA PRO A 254 -26.77 -16.26 -17.50
C PRO A 254 -27.44 -14.89 -17.53
N GLU A 255 -28.64 -14.80 -18.10
CA GLU A 255 -29.36 -13.55 -18.37
C GLU A 255 -29.52 -12.68 -17.10
N VAL A 256 -29.80 -13.30 -15.95
CA VAL A 256 -29.93 -12.63 -14.64
C VAL A 256 -28.66 -11.91 -14.18
N LEU A 257 -27.49 -12.32 -14.69
CA LEU A 257 -26.19 -11.75 -14.32
C LEU A 257 -25.70 -10.68 -15.29
N VAL A 258 -26.17 -10.69 -16.55
CA VAL A 258 -25.73 -9.72 -17.55
C VAL A 258 -26.10 -8.29 -17.10
N GLY A 259 -25.14 -7.37 -17.20
CA GLY A 259 -25.28 -5.99 -16.71
C GLY A 259 -25.03 -5.82 -15.20
N LYS A 260 -24.73 -6.89 -14.45
CA LYS A 260 -24.32 -6.78 -13.04
C LYS A 260 -22.82 -6.48 -12.89
N ARG A 261 -22.46 -5.84 -11.77
CA ARG A 261 -21.07 -5.51 -11.39
C ARG A 261 -20.40 -6.70 -10.71
N MET A 262 -19.13 -6.94 -11.04
CA MET A 262 -18.22 -7.84 -10.31
C MET A 262 -17.37 -7.05 -9.31
N PRO A 263 -17.13 -7.52 -8.08
CA PRO A 263 -17.67 -8.75 -7.46
C PRO A 263 -19.18 -8.70 -7.25
N LEU A 264 -19.82 -9.87 -7.34
CA LEU A 264 -21.16 -10.07 -6.81
C LEU A 264 -21.07 -10.21 -5.28
N PHE A 265 -21.65 -9.25 -4.56
CA PHE A 265 -21.84 -9.33 -3.11
C PHE A 265 -23.34 -9.54 -2.82
N ALA A 266 -23.68 -10.33 -1.80
CA ALA A 266 -25.06 -10.78 -1.52
C ALA A 266 -26.08 -9.65 -1.23
N ASN A 267 -25.65 -8.41 -1.02
CA ASN A 267 -26.54 -7.29 -0.68
C ASN A 267 -27.25 -6.66 -1.90
N ASN A 268 -27.31 -7.37 -3.03
CA ASN A 268 -28.03 -6.92 -4.21
C ASN A 268 -29.32 -7.77 -4.33
N PRO A 269 -30.52 -7.19 -4.12
CA PRO A 269 -31.77 -7.94 -3.97
C PRO A 269 -32.22 -8.72 -5.21
N GLU A 270 -31.55 -8.54 -6.35
CA GLU A 270 -31.80 -9.23 -7.62
C GLU A 270 -30.82 -10.38 -7.91
N VAL A 271 -29.97 -10.75 -6.95
CA VAL A 271 -28.96 -11.79 -7.12
C VAL A 271 -29.54 -13.15 -6.65
N LEU A 272 -29.27 -14.20 -7.44
CA LEU A 272 -29.79 -15.56 -7.27
C LEU A 272 -29.86 -16.00 -5.79
N PRO A 273 -30.95 -16.67 -5.35
CA PRO A 273 -31.09 -17.18 -3.99
C PRO A 273 -29.97 -18.12 -3.51
N GLU A 274 -29.15 -18.62 -4.42
CA GLU A 274 -28.04 -19.56 -4.19
C GLU A 274 -26.72 -18.84 -3.84
N LEU A 275 -26.60 -17.54 -4.13
CA LEU A 275 -25.43 -16.71 -3.80
C LEU A 275 -25.49 -16.10 -2.38
N LYS A 276 -26.36 -16.62 -1.50
CA LYS A 276 -26.60 -16.15 -0.13
C LYS A 276 -25.38 -16.25 0.81
N ASP A 277 -24.41 -17.09 0.47
CA ASP A 277 -23.19 -17.29 1.27
C ASP A 277 -22.08 -16.25 0.99
N PHE A 278 -22.35 -15.24 0.17
CA PHE A 278 -21.40 -14.17 -0.09
C PHE A 278 -21.43 -13.10 1.01
N PRO A 279 -20.30 -12.79 1.66
CA PRO A 279 -20.26 -11.85 2.76
C PRO A 279 -20.76 -10.43 2.39
N LEU A 280 -21.39 -9.80 3.40
CA LEU A 280 -22.05 -8.48 3.40
C LEU A 280 -21.17 -7.32 2.92
N CYS A 281 -21.79 -6.34 2.26
CA CYS A 281 -21.14 -5.24 1.54
C CYS A 281 -20.20 -4.35 2.37
N TYR A 282 -19.29 -3.70 1.64
CA TYR A 282 -18.74 -2.40 2.04
C TYR A 282 -19.89 -1.40 2.12
N THR A 283 -20.21 -0.93 3.31
CA THR A 283 -20.76 0.43 3.43
C THR A 283 -19.63 1.36 3.03
N THR A 284 -19.93 2.35 2.20
CA THR A 284 -19.06 3.51 1.99
C THR A 284 -18.58 3.96 3.36
N ARG A 285 -17.27 3.86 3.57
CA ARG A 285 -16.57 4.42 4.74
C ARG A 285 -16.78 5.94 4.70
N SER A 286 -17.87 6.39 5.31
CA SER A 286 -18.43 7.75 5.25
C SER A 286 -17.52 8.74 5.96
N GLU A 287 -17.68 10.02 5.62
CA GLU A 287 -16.90 11.21 6.04
C GLU A 287 -16.38 11.18 7.50
N THR A 288 -17.12 10.55 8.41
CA THR A 288 -16.71 10.23 9.79
C THR A 288 -15.34 9.57 9.97
N GLU A 289 -14.83 8.82 9.00
CA GLU A 289 -13.52 8.13 9.16
C GLU A 289 -12.31 9.00 8.86
N LEU A 290 -12.42 9.96 7.94
CA LEU A 290 -11.34 10.94 7.73
C LEU A 290 -11.18 11.79 8.99
N GLU A 291 -12.29 12.14 9.64
CA GLU A 291 -12.32 12.81 10.94
C GLU A 291 -11.70 11.93 12.05
N LEU A 292 -12.01 10.63 12.09
CA LEU A 292 -11.38 9.70 13.02
C LEU A 292 -9.87 9.57 12.81
N GLU A 293 -9.41 9.54 11.57
CA GLU A 293 -7.97 9.46 11.29
C GLU A 293 -7.26 10.80 11.57
N ARG A 294 -7.91 11.94 11.31
CA ARG A 294 -7.46 13.27 11.78
C ARG A 294 -7.26 13.24 13.30
N ALA A 295 -8.28 12.80 14.04
CA ALA A 295 -8.24 12.68 15.50
C ALA A 295 -7.15 11.69 15.97
N ARG A 296 -6.96 10.54 15.29
CA ARG A 296 -5.91 9.55 15.61
C ARG A 296 -4.52 10.15 15.49
N VAL A 297 -4.26 10.91 14.41
CA VAL A 297 -2.97 11.59 14.20
C VAL A 297 -2.74 12.69 15.23
N GLU A 298 -3.77 13.49 15.55
CA GLU A 298 -3.71 14.53 16.58
C GLU A 298 -3.42 13.95 17.97
N ALA A 299 -4.13 12.89 18.36
CA ALA A 299 -3.92 12.20 19.64
C ALA A 299 -2.50 11.62 19.74
N LYS A 300 -1.95 11.07 18.65
CA LYS A 300 -0.55 10.61 18.61
C LYS A 300 0.44 11.77 18.77
N ALA A 301 0.16 12.93 18.18
CA ALA A 301 0.99 14.13 18.32
C ALA A 301 0.99 14.67 19.76
N GLN A 302 -0.18 14.72 20.40
CA GLN A 302 -0.36 15.17 21.79
C GLN A 302 0.39 14.26 22.78
N LYS A 303 0.23 12.93 22.69
CA LYS A 303 0.95 11.96 23.54
C LYS A 303 2.47 12.07 23.43
N LYS A 304 3.00 12.37 22.23
CA LYS A 304 4.44 12.56 22.02
C LYS A 304 4.96 13.83 22.69
N ASN A 305 4.17 14.91 22.69
CA ASN A 305 4.51 16.15 23.38
C ASN A 305 4.46 15.99 24.91
N GLU A 306 3.47 15.29 25.45
CA GLU A 306 3.39 14.97 26.88
C GLU A 306 4.58 14.13 27.36
N ASN A 307 4.97 13.11 26.58
CA ASN A 307 6.13 12.27 26.92
C ASN A 307 7.45 13.05 26.83
N LYS A 308 7.61 13.97 25.87
CA LYS A 308 8.76 14.88 25.82
C LYS A 308 8.81 15.81 27.04
N ASN A 309 7.67 16.34 27.48
CA ASN A 309 7.59 17.22 28.66
C ASN A 309 7.87 16.45 29.97
N LYS A 310 7.35 15.22 30.11
CA LYS A 310 7.67 14.34 31.25
C LYS A 310 9.15 13.97 31.30
N ASN A 311 9.79 13.71 30.17
CA ASN A 311 11.23 13.42 30.12
C ASN A 311 12.11 14.66 30.40
N LYS A 312 11.72 15.85 29.93
CA LYS A 312 12.39 17.12 30.30
C LYS A 312 12.30 17.39 31.80
N ASN A 313 11.15 17.15 32.42
CA ASN A 313 10.96 17.33 33.87
C ASN A 313 11.75 16.29 34.69
N LYS A 314 11.83 15.03 34.25
CA LYS A 314 12.69 14.01 34.89
C LYS A 314 14.18 14.35 34.79
N ASN A 315 14.65 14.88 33.66
CA ASN A 315 16.05 15.31 33.51
C ASN A 315 16.37 16.57 34.33
N LYS A 316 15.45 17.53 34.45
CA LYS A 316 15.59 18.68 35.36
C LYS A 316 15.68 18.26 36.83
N ASN A 317 14.89 17.27 37.27
CA ASN A 317 14.97 16.74 38.63
C ASN A 317 16.25 15.93 38.90
N LYS A 318 16.76 15.18 37.91
CA LYS A 318 18.06 14.49 38.04
C LYS A 318 19.25 15.45 38.11
N ASN A 319 19.24 16.56 37.36
CA ASN A 319 20.30 17.57 37.45
C ASN A 319 20.24 18.38 38.75
N LYS A 320 19.05 18.65 39.31
CA LYS A 320 18.91 19.28 40.62
C LYS A 320 19.44 18.41 41.78
N ASN A 321 19.38 17.08 41.65
CA ASN A 321 19.92 16.16 42.67
C ASN A 321 21.43 15.90 42.52
N LYS A 322 22.04 16.20 41.37
CA LYS A 322 23.50 16.11 41.19
C LYS A 322 24.25 17.37 41.68
N ASN A 323 23.59 18.53 41.73
CA ASN A 323 24.18 19.77 42.27
C ASN A 323 23.97 19.94 43.79
N LYS A 324 23.54 18.87 44.50
CA LYS A 324 23.33 18.84 45.96
C LYS A 324 24.19 17.78 46.67
N LYS A 325 25.23 17.27 46.01
CA LYS A 325 26.31 16.46 46.58
C LYS A 325 27.64 17.10 46.23
#